data_AF-A0A951F0F2-F1
#
_entry.id   AF-A0A951F0F2-F1
#
_cell.length_a   1.000
_cell.length_b   1.000
_cell.length_c   1.000
_cell.angle_alpha   90.00
_cell.angle_beta   90.00
_cell.angle_gamma   90.00
#
_symmetry.space_group_name_H-M   'P 1'
#
loop_
_entity.id
_entity.type
_entity.pdbx_description
1 polymer ?
#
loop_
_entity_poly.entity_id
_entity_poly.type
_entity_poly.pdbx_seq_one_letter_code
_entity_poly.pdbx_strand_id
1 'polypeptide(L)'
;MSLALLSVFAAPFTAVSVRPAKIYLATGAVEDLFQRLRQRLYPETLPVLASYWLKTVYRAGNDLGCWRQTQESLRRAADQEFSGDEPSRAVLLELQSYIQDSILTPSQPTPGAPLQAESVHARLDPDSFAAYFTRLLNEWLPVEVARLLTNESESGVWQEEDGIPVLATARALERLLVRERLSPATLEMLLRPALCSSRAIYPADAEILRDVVLALLGRTAAPDTAVLPALLLGAAPYSHLPTNFHEAVSHARIVRRPGGNELYVPLALSDVQEILRTDQVQIGSILVTSDGRWWESEKLLYGENYGVVYLPKGRLRIDYSADHARLRVPWPEMRRRWNGPVSFPKTFELFGREWRVKRWETETQLTWLDLEFFRVLPSAAGPVARYAA
;
A
#
# COMPACT_ATOMS: atom_id res chain seq x y z
N MET A 1 -1.22 24.49 -9.45
CA MET A 1 -1.18 23.33 -8.51
C MET A 1 0.13 22.59 -8.70
N SER A 2 1.26 23.20 -8.29
CA SER A 2 2.61 22.62 -8.46
C SER A 2 3.47 23.12 -7.32
N LEU A 3 3.45 22.45 -6.18
CA LEU A 3 4.19 22.88 -4.98
C LEU A 3 4.43 21.74 -3.95
N ALA A 4 3.61 20.68 -3.94
CA ALA A 4 3.58 19.58 -2.94
C ALA A 4 4.92 18.93 -2.51
N LEU A 5 5.94 18.86 -3.37
CA LEU A 5 7.21 18.19 -3.06
C LEU A 5 8.24 19.06 -2.32
N LEU A 6 8.04 20.39 -2.27
CA LEU A 6 9.07 21.34 -1.81
C LEU A 6 9.26 21.33 -0.27
N SER A 7 8.20 21.12 0.51
CA SER A 7 8.24 21.17 1.98
C SER A 7 8.92 19.99 2.71
N VAL A 8 9.06 18.81 2.09
CA VAL A 8 9.73 17.65 2.73
C VAL A 8 11.24 17.89 2.95
N PHE A 9 11.80 18.90 2.30
CA PHE A 9 13.21 19.25 2.39
C PHE A 9 13.56 20.30 3.47
N ALA A 10 12.56 20.85 4.18
CA ALA A 10 12.77 21.89 5.20
C ALA A 10 12.99 21.35 6.63
N ALA A 11 12.63 20.09 6.91
CA ALA A 11 12.87 19.48 8.23
C ALA A 11 14.30 18.90 8.32
N PRO A 12 15.02 19.05 9.45
CA PRO A 12 16.36 18.48 9.60
C PRO A 12 16.32 16.97 9.39
N PHE A 13 17.08 16.53 8.39
CA PHE A 13 17.20 15.14 7.97
C PHE A 13 17.78 14.26 9.08
N THR A 14 16.96 13.40 9.68
CA THR A 14 17.47 12.30 10.51
C THR A 14 18.00 11.19 9.60
N ALA A 15 19.19 10.68 9.92
CA ALA A 15 19.91 9.72 9.10
C ALA A 15 20.15 8.44 9.91
N VAL A 16 19.76 7.30 9.34
CA VAL A 16 20.40 6.00 9.59
C VAL A 16 21.31 5.78 8.37
N SER A 17 22.61 5.60 8.58
CA SER A 17 23.56 5.46 7.46
C SER A 17 23.99 4.01 7.30
N VAL A 18 23.69 3.46 6.13
CA VAL A 18 24.52 2.44 5.49
C VAL A 18 25.26 3.19 4.37
N ARG A 19 26.60 3.15 4.36
CA ARG A 19 27.40 3.78 3.29
C ARG A 19 27.01 3.17 1.93
N PRO A 20 26.50 3.93 0.95
CA PRO A 20 26.34 3.40 -0.40
C PRO A 20 27.72 3.33 -1.09
N ALA A 21 27.95 2.25 -1.83
CA ALA A 21 29.06 2.15 -2.75
C ALA A 21 28.94 3.25 -3.83
N LYS A 22 30.04 3.94 -4.08
CA LYS A 22 30.14 5.12 -4.96
C LYS A 22 29.92 4.76 -6.44
N ILE A 23 29.16 5.62 -7.12
CA ILE A 23 29.25 5.93 -8.57
C ILE A 23 28.66 4.87 -9.51
N TYR A 24 27.32 4.69 -9.53
CA TYR A 24 26.53 4.22 -10.71
C TYR A 24 25.02 4.58 -10.60
N LEU A 25 24.63 5.43 -9.63
CA LEU A 25 23.26 5.48 -9.11
C LEU A 25 22.24 6.23 -9.97
N ALA A 26 22.62 7.25 -10.74
CA ALA A 26 21.62 8.15 -11.32
C ALA A 26 20.68 7.47 -12.33
N THR A 27 21.21 6.73 -13.32
CA THR A 27 20.38 6.07 -14.33
C THR A 27 19.58 4.90 -13.74
N GLY A 28 20.21 4.07 -12.90
CA GLY A 28 19.53 2.95 -12.24
C GLY A 28 18.42 3.43 -11.29
N ALA A 29 18.65 4.50 -10.53
CA ALA A 29 17.65 5.07 -9.63
C ALA A 29 16.43 5.61 -10.38
N VAL A 30 16.63 6.22 -11.55
CA VAL A 30 15.52 6.72 -12.38
C VAL A 30 14.69 5.56 -12.95
N GLU A 31 15.33 4.50 -13.43
CA GLU A 31 14.61 3.29 -13.88
C GLU A 31 13.85 2.61 -12.72
N ASP A 32 14.44 2.56 -11.52
CA ASP A 32 13.76 2.08 -10.32
C ASP A 32 12.51 2.92 -10.01
N LEU A 33 12.58 4.24 -10.16
CA LEU A 33 11.43 5.14 -10.00
C LEU A 33 10.34 4.79 -11.03
N PHE A 34 10.69 4.67 -12.30
CA PHE A 34 9.72 4.35 -13.36
C PHE A 34 9.07 2.99 -13.15
N GLN A 35 9.85 1.98 -12.77
CA GLN A 35 9.30 0.68 -12.40
C GLN A 35 8.31 0.80 -11.23
N ARG A 36 8.65 1.56 -10.19
CA ARG A 36 7.78 1.76 -9.02
C ARG A 36 6.53 2.57 -9.34
N LEU A 37 6.59 3.53 -10.26
CA LEU A 37 5.42 4.25 -10.78
C LEU A 37 4.46 3.28 -11.49
N ARG A 38 4.97 2.47 -12.44
CA ARG A 38 4.17 1.47 -13.17
C ARG A 38 3.52 0.43 -12.26
N GLN A 39 4.19 0.07 -11.16
CA GLN A 39 3.72 -0.94 -10.22
C GLN A 39 2.76 -0.37 -9.15
N ARG A 40 2.54 0.95 -9.11
CA ARG A 40 1.77 1.56 -8.03
C ARG A 40 0.28 1.27 -8.16
N LEU A 41 -0.34 0.88 -7.04
CA LEU A 41 -1.77 0.57 -7.03
C LEU A 41 -2.62 1.71 -6.48
N TYR A 42 -2.04 2.57 -5.64
CA TYR A 42 -2.73 3.69 -4.99
C TYR A 42 -2.12 5.01 -5.46
N PRO A 43 -2.73 5.70 -6.45
CA PRO A 43 -2.21 6.95 -7.02
C PRO A 43 -1.98 8.04 -5.96
N GLU A 44 -2.81 8.06 -4.91
CA GLU A 44 -2.67 9.00 -3.79
C GLU A 44 -1.32 8.90 -3.08
N THR A 45 -0.61 7.78 -3.21
CA THR A 45 0.68 7.56 -2.55
C THR A 45 1.89 7.94 -3.43
N LEU A 46 1.68 8.31 -4.70
CA LEU A 46 2.75 8.70 -5.62
C LEU A 46 3.59 9.91 -5.13
N PRO A 47 3.02 10.94 -4.47
CA PRO A 47 3.82 12.02 -3.90
C PRO A 47 4.83 11.55 -2.87
N VAL A 48 4.48 10.53 -2.06
CA VAL A 48 5.39 9.91 -1.10
C VAL A 48 6.55 9.23 -1.81
N LEU A 49 6.24 8.42 -2.84
CA LEU A 49 7.24 7.74 -3.66
C LEU A 49 8.26 8.75 -4.22
N ALA A 50 7.78 9.81 -4.86
CA ALA A 50 8.65 10.83 -5.45
C ALA A 50 9.50 11.55 -4.41
N SER A 51 8.89 11.98 -3.30
CA SER A 51 9.60 12.69 -2.24
C SER A 51 10.71 11.85 -1.62
N TYR A 52 10.40 10.60 -1.24
CA TYR A 52 11.36 9.71 -0.59
C TYR A 52 12.41 9.16 -1.57
N TRP A 53 12.05 8.95 -2.84
CA TRP A 53 13.03 8.66 -3.89
C TRP A 53 14.01 9.81 -4.06
N LEU A 54 13.52 11.05 -4.21
CA LEU A 54 14.35 12.22 -4.39
C LEU A 54 15.26 12.45 -3.18
N LYS A 55 14.74 12.30 -1.96
CA LYS A 55 15.50 12.33 -0.71
C LYS A 55 16.65 11.31 -0.70
N THR A 56 16.41 10.11 -1.24
CA THR A 56 17.42 9.04 -1.33
C THR A 56 18.52 9.41 -2.33
N VAL A 57 18.13 9.81 -3.54
CA VAL A 57 19.07 10.19 -4.62
C VAL A 57 19.85 11.45 -4.25
N TYR A 58 19.24 12.39 -3.53
CA TYR A 58 19.91 13.58 -3.02
C TYR A 58 21.02 13.25 -2.03
N ARG A 59 20.73 12.39 -1.05
CA ARG A 59 21.71 11.94 -0.04
C ARG A 59 22.87 11.13 -0.62
N ALA A 60 22.69 10.53 -1.80
CA ALA A 60 23.77 9.80 -2.49
C ALA A 60 24.91 10.73 -2.99
N GLY A 61 24.71 12.06 -3.00
CA GLY A 61 25.76 13.02 -3.34
C GLY A 61 26.07 13.11 -4.84
N ASN A 62 25.04 13.02 -5.68
CA ASN A 62 25.17 13.14 -7.13
C ASN A 62 25.65 14.54 -7.56
N ASP A 63 26.50 14.61 -8.59
CA ASP A 63 26.97 15.87 -9.16
C ASP A 63 25.92 16.55 -10.06
N LEU A 64 26.19 17.80 -10.46
CA LEU A 64 25.28 18.58 -11.33
C LEU A 64 25.06 17.92 -12.70
N GLY A 65 26.04 17.19 -13.23
CA GLY A 65 25.90 16.47 -14.51
C GLY A 65 24.85 15.36 -14.39
N CYS A 66 24.91 14.59 -13.30
CA CYS A 66 23.95 13.55 -12.96
C CYS A 66 22.53 14.12 -12.78
N TRP A 67 22.39 15.29 -12.15
CA TRP A 67 21.09 15.94 -12.00
C TRP A 67 20.48 16.42 -13.32
N ARG A 68 21.28 16.96 -14.23
CA ARG A 68 20.81 17.30 -15.59
C ARG A 68 20.36 16.07 -16.36
N GLN A 69 21.12 14.97 -16.30
CA GLN A 69 20.73 13.72 -16.93
C GLN A 69 19.43 13.15 -16.33
N THR A 70 19.30 13.22 -15.01
CA THR A 70 18.09 12.81 -14.29
C THR A 70 16.89 13.61 -14.78
N GLN A 71 17.00 14.95 -14.81
CA GLN A 71 15.94 15.83 -15.28
C GLN A 71 15.52 15.52 -16.73
N GLU A 72 16.48 15.31 -17.63
CA GLU A 72 16.21 14.94 -19.01
C GLU A 72 15.46 13.60 -19.13
N SER A 73 15.86 12.60 -18.33
CA SER A 73 15.17 11.30 -18.30
C SER A 73 13.75 11.42 -17.75
N LEU A 74 13.52 12.19 -16.68
CA LEU A 74 12.18 12.45 -16.15
C LEU A 74 11.30 13.15 -17.19
N ARG A 75 11.84 14.13 -17.93
CA ARG A 75 11.13 14.83 -19.01
C ARG A 75 10.71 13.88 -20.11
N ARG A 76 11.65 13.10 -20.66
CA ARG A 76 11.34 12.10 -21.71
C ARG A 76 10.28 11.11 -21.24
N ALA A 77 10.37 10.60 -20.01
CA ALA A 77 9.40 9.67 -19.47
C ALA A 77 8.01 10.31 -19.32
N ALA A 78 7.92 11.56 -18.84
CA ALA A 78 6.65 12.28 -18.72
C ALA A 78 5.98 12.52 -20.07
N ASP A 79 6.76 12.84 -21.11
CA ASP A 79 6.24 13.16 -22.45
C ASP A 79 5.91 11.92 -23.28
N GLN A 80 6.66 10.82 -23.10
CA GLN A 80 6.55 9.63 -23.95
C GLN A 80 5.85 8.49 -23.23
N GLU A 81 6.40 8.08 -22.09
CA GLU A 81 6.03 6.82 -21.44
C GLU A 81 4.77 6.95 -20.56
N PHE A 82 4.68 8.02 -19.78
CA PHE A 82 3.58 8.29 -18.85
C PHE A 82 2.56 9.29 -19.41
N SER A 83 2.58 9.56 -20.72
CA SER A 83 1.67 10.50 -21.39
C SER A 83 0.17 10.16 -21.19
N GLY A 84 -0.16 8.88 -20.99
CA GLY A 84 -1.52 8.41 -20.71
C GLY A 84 -1.84 8.17 -19.23
N ASP A 85 -0.89 8.41 -18.31
CA ASP A 85 -1.03 8.22 -16.86
C ASP A 85 -0.83 9.55 -16.14
N GLU A 86 -1.87 10.38 -16.11
CA GLU A 86 -1.82 11.74 -15.56
C GLU A 86 -1.28 11.80 -14.13
N PRO A 87 -1.67 10.94 -13.18
CA PRO A 87 -1.07 10.92 -11.84
C PRO A 87 0.46 10.75 -11.84
N SER A 88 0.97 9.75 -12.58
CA SER A 88 2.42 9.52 -12.65
C SER A 88 3.13 10.65 -13.37
N ARG A 89 2.55 11.15 -14.47
CA ARG A 89 3.08 12.28 -15.24
C ARG A 89 3.17 13.55 -14.41
N ALA A 90 2.13 13.89 -13.65
CA ALA A 90 2.13 15.06 -12.77
C ALA A 90 3.29 14.99 -11.76
N VAL A 91 3.50 13.83 -11.15
CA VAL A 91 4.59 13.59 -10.20
C VAL A 91 5.97 13.74 -10.84
N LEU A 92 6.15 13.26 -12.08
CA LEU A 92 7.39 13.45 -12.82
C LEU A 92 7.66 14.92 -13.15
N LEU A 93 6.62 15.69 -13.48
CA LEU A 93 6.72 17.12 -13.75
C LEU A 93 7.05 17.92 -12.47
N GLU A 94 6.47 17.54 -11.32
CA GLU A 94 6.81 18.16 -10.03
C GLU A 94 8.26 17.89 -9.64
N LEU A 95 8.75 16.66 -9.82
CA LEU A 95 10.17 16.33 -9.60
C LEU A 95 11.09 17.15 -10.51
N GLN A 96 10.72 17.35 -11.78
CA GLN A 96 11.49 18.17 -12.72
C GLN A 96 11.57 19.63 -12.27
N SER A 97 10.45 20.23 -11.87
CA SER A 97 10.42 21.61 -11.35
C SER A 97 11.31 21.71 -10.12
N TYR A 98 11.18 20.79 -9.17
CA TYR A 98 12.00 20.80 -7.96
C TYR A 98 13.50 20.75 -8.28
N ILE A 99 13.92 19.81 -9.14
CA ILE A 99 15.34 19.66 -9.52
C ILE A 99 15.84 20.95 -10.20
N GLN A 100 15.03 21.55 -11.09
CA GLN A 100 15.38 22.79 -11.77
C GLN A 100 15.59 23.95 -10.78
N ASP A 101 14.61 24.15 -9.90
CA ASP A 101 14.50 25.34 -9.07
C ASP A 101 15.42 25.25 -7.83
N SER A 102 15.59 24.06 -7.27
CA SER A 102 16.29 23.87 -5.98
C SER A 102 17.71 23.33 -6.13
N ILE A 103 18.02 22.57 -7.19
CA ILE A 103 19.32 21.90 -7.35
C ILE A 103 20.15 22.54 -8.46
N LEU A 104 19.56 22.73 -9.65
CA LEU A 104 20.28 23.24 -10.82
C LEU A 104 20.42 24.76 -10.84
N THR A 105 19.52 25.48 -10.15
CA THR A 105 19.54 26.94 -10.02
C THR A 105 19.76 27.33 -8.55
N PRO A 106 20.96 27.09 -7.98
CA PRO A 106 21.17 27.26 -6.55
C PRO A 106 21.05 28.74 -6.15
N SER A 107 19.94 29.09 -5.49
CA SER A 107 19.72 30.41 -4.91
C SER A 107 20.04 30.45 -3.41
N GLN A 108 20.28 29.31 -2.78
CA GLN A 108 20.60 29.20 -1.34
C GLN A 108 21.75 28.23 -1.06
N PRO A 109 22.59 28.52 -0.05
CA PRO A 109 23.62 27.60 0.40
C PRO A 109 22.98 26.34 0.97
N THR A 110 23.49 25.20 0.51
CA THR A 110 23.04 23.88 0.91
C THR A 110 23.24 23.66 2.41
N PRO A 111 22.22 23.25 3.18
CA PRO A 111 22.42 22.84 4.56
C PRO A 111 23.43 21.70 4.62
N GLY A 112 24.49 21.89 5.39
CA GLY A 112 25.55 20.89 5.56
C GLY A 112 24.98 19.57 6.06
N ALA A 113 25.55 18.47 5.55
CA ALA A 113 25.17 17.13 5.98
C ALA A 113 25.28 16.99 7.51
N PRO A 114 24.23 16.53 8.21
CA PRO A 114 24.31 16.32 9.65
C PRO A 114 25.39 15.28 9.98
N LEU A 115 26.21 15.61 10.97
CA LEU A 115 27.24 14.73 11.54
C LEU A 115 26.60 13.45 12.09
N GLN A 116 27.11 12.31 11.63
CA GLN A 116 26.67 10.98 12.02
C GLN A 116 27.17 10.64 13.42
N ALA A 117 26.25 10.28 14.33
CA ALA A 117 26.58 9.58 15.55
C ALA A 117 26.31 8.08 15.34
N GLU A 118 27.27 7.22 15.69
CA GLU A 118 27.04 5.78 15.79
C GLU A 118 25.96 5.56 16.84
N SER A 119 24.80 5.04 16.41
CA SER A 119 23.69 4.76 17.30
C SER A 119 23.51 3.26 17.45
N VAL A 120 23.27 2.83 18.69
CA VAL A 120 22.90 1.45 18.99
C VAL A 120 21.54 1.19 18.35
N HIS A 121 21.49 0.16 17.50
CA HIS A 121 20.29 -0.21 16.77
C HIS A 121 19.53 -1.35 17.45
N ALA A 122 18.22 -1.21 17.57
CA ALA A 122 17.35 -2.28 18.07
C ALA A 122 17.16 -3.36 17.01
N ARG A 123 17.31 -4.63 17.40
CA ARG A 123 16.98 -5.79 16.58
C ARG A 123 15.70 -6.42 17.09
N LEU A 124 14.68 -6.49 16.22
CA LEU A 124 13.44 -7.20 16.54
C LEU A 124 13.61 -8.70 16.30
N ASP A 125 12.97 -9.49 17.16
CA ASP A 125 12.86 -10.93 17.04
C ASP A 125 11.91 -11.29 15.87
N PRO A 126 12.29 -12.21 14.95
CA PRO A 126 11.44 -12.58 13.82
C PRO A 126 10.05 -13.07 14.19
N ASP A 127 9.90 -13.77 15.31
CA ASP A 127 8.61 -14.33 15.73
C ASP A 127 7.65 -13.24 16.21
N SER A 128 8.19 -12.11 16.69
CA SER A 128 7.43 -10.93 17.09
C SER A 128 7.12 -9.96 15.93
N PHE A 129 7.69 -10.19 14.74
CA PHE A 129 7.76 -9.18 13.69
C PHE A 129 6.40 -8.86 13.06
N ALA A 130 5.58 -9.88 12.81
CA ALA A 130 4.24 -9.68 12.25
C ALA A 130 3.38 -8.81 13.18
N ALA A 131 3.46 -9.05 14.49
CA ALA A 131 2.76 -8.25 15.48
C ALA A 131 3.29 -6.82 15.53
N TYR A 132 4.61 -6.61 15.52
CA TYR A 132 5.18 -5.27 15.42
C TYR A 132 4.66 -4.53 14.18
N PHE A 133 4.67 -5.19 13.03
CA PHE A 133 4.20 -4.61 11.76
C PHE A 133 2.73 -4.19 11.81
N THR A 134 1.86 -5.07 12.33
CA THR A 134 0.43 -4.78 12.49
C THR A 134 0.18 -3.63 13.47
N ARG A 135 0.92 -3.56 14.59
CA ARG A 135 0.81 -2.47 15.55
C ARG A 135 1.32 -1.16 15.00
N LEU A 136 2.45 -1.17 14.30
CA LEU A 136 3.02 0.00 13.66
C LEU A 136 1.97 0.67 12.75
N LEU A 137 1.34 -0.09 11.86
CA LEU A 137 0.43 0.46 10.85
C LEU A 137 -0.99 0.74 11.36
N ASN A 138 -1.52 -0.05 12.30
CA ASN A 138 -2.91 0.11 12.74
C ASN A 138 -3.08 0.82 14.10
N GLU A 139 -2.07 0.79 14.97
CA GLU A 139 -2.15 1.38 16.31
C GLU A 139 -1.31 2.65 16.41
N TRP A 140 -0.02 2.58 16.06
CA TRP A 140 0.92 3.68 16.31
C TRP A 140 0.89 4.75 15.23
N LEU A 141 0.80 4.35 13.98
CA LEU A 141 0.75 5.28 12.85
C LEU A 141 -0.42 6.26 12.95
N PRO A 142 -1.68 5.84 13.20
CA PRO A 142 -2.79 6.79 13.32
C PRO A 142 -2.59 7.80 14.46
N VAL A 143 -2.02 7.36 15.59
CA VAL A 143 -1.73 8.24 16.74
C VAL A 143 -0.64 9.25 16.40
N GLU A 144 0.43 8.81 15.73
CA GLU A 144 1.52 9.70 15.34
C GLU A 144 1.07 10.69 14.26
N VAL A 145 0.26 10.27 13.28
CA VAL A 145 -0.33 11.17 12.28
C VAL A 145 -1.23 12.20 12.96
N ALA A 146 -2.10 11.78 13.87
CA ALA A 146 -2.93 12.73 14.63
C ALA A 146 -2.05 13.74 15.38
N ARG A 147 -0.99 13.28 16.04
CA ARG A 147 -0.03 14.15 16.75
C ARG A 147 0.64 15.17 15.83
N LEU A 148 1.06 14.77 14.62
CA LEU A 148 1.63 15.69 13.64
C LEU A 148 0.63 16.76 13.24
N LEU A 149 -0.58 16.34 12.88
CA LEU A 149 -1.65 17.23 12.43
C LEU A 149 -2.13 18.17 13.52
N THR A 150 -2.08 17.78 14.79
CA THR A 150 -2.45 18.65 15.92
C THR A 150 -1.32 19.57 16.36
N ASN A 151 -0.07 19.11 16.43
CA ASN A 151 1.00 19.86 17.08
C ASN A 151 1.79 20.77 16.14
N GLU A 152 1.88 20.49 14.83
CA GLU A 152 2.59 21.36 13.88
C GLU A 152 1.84 22.68 13.63
N SER A 153 0.60 22.77 14.13
CA SER A 153 -0.20 23.99 14.16
C SER A 153 0.31 25.04 15.17
N GLU A 154 1.01 24.63 16.23
CA GLU A 154 1.53 25.53 17.27
C GLU A 154 2.90 26.14 16.94
N SER A 155 3.64 25.55 15.98
CA SER A 155 4.96 26.06 15.55
C SER A 155 4.90 27.27 14.60
N GLY A 156 3.72 27.77 14.24
CA GLY A 156 3.55 29.01 13.47
C GLY A 156 4.09 28.99 12.03
N VAL A 157 4.71 27.89 11.59
CA VAL A 157 5.19 27.68 10.22
C VAL A 157 4.32 26.59 9.60
N TRP A 158 3.07 26.94 9.30
CA TRP A 158 2.35 26.23 8.25
C TRP A 158 3.06 26.61 6.94
N GLN A 159 3.95 25.76 6.44
CA GLN A 159 4.18 25.79 4.99
C GLN A 159 2.85 25.30 4.39
N GLU A 160 2.28 26.04 3.43
CA GLU A 160 0.93 25.83 2.83
C GLU A 160 0.70 24.43 2.21
N GLU A 161 1.64 23.49 2.40
CA GLU A 161 1.75 22.18 1.78
C GLU A 161 1.76 21.01 2.79
N ASP A 162 1.71 21.26 4.12
CA ASP A 162 1.52 20.23 5.15
C ASP A 162 0.12 19.59 5.12
N GLY A 163 -0.75 20.02 4.20
CA GLY A 163 -2.11 19.55 3.99
C GLY A 163 -2.26 18.25 3.18
N ILE A 164 -1.18 17.60 2.73
CA ILE A 164 -1.27 16.32 2.00
C ILE A 164 -1.23 15.14 2.99
N PRO A 165 -2.36 14.44 3.22
CA PRO A 165 -2.44 13.43 4.29
C PRO A 165 -1.43 12.30 4.15
N VAL A 166 -1.09 11.91 2.92
CA VAL A 166 -0.13 10.82 2.67
C VAL A 166 1.32 11.20 3.01
N LEU A 167 1.71 12.47 2.87
CA LEU A 167 3.05 12.93 3.24
C LEU A 167 3.18 13.03 4.77
N ALA A 168 2.12 13.48 5.46
CA ALA A 168 2.05 13.42 6.92
C ALA A 168 2.17 11.96 7.41
N THR A 169 1.48 11.03 6.75
CA THR A 169 1.60 9.58 7.02
C THR A 169 3.04 9.08 6.86
N ALA A 170 3.71 9.46 5.76
CA ALA A 170 5.10 9.08 5.53
C ALA A 170 6.05 9.66 6.60
N ARG A 171 5.89 10.93 6.97
CA ARG A 171 6.68 11.59 8.02
C ARG A 171 6.45 10.94 9.39
N ALA A 172 5.21 10.58 9.71
CA ALA A 172 4.89 9.84 10.93
C ALA A 172 5.61 8.49 10.97
N LEU A 173 5.57 7.73 9.87
CA LEU A 173 6.31 6.46 9.74
C LEU A 173 7.81 6.67 9.92
N GLU A 174 8.40 7.66 9.25
CA GLU A 174 9.83 7.95 9.41
C GLU A 174 10.17 8.27 10.87
N ARG A 175 9.40 9.15 11.53
CA ARG A 175 9.60 9.49 12.94
C ARG A 175 9.51 8.28 13.85
N LEU A 176 8.52 7.40 13.64
CA LEU A 176 8.37 6.16 14.40
C LEU A 176 9.59 5.26 14.22
N LEU A 177 9.97 4.96 12.97
CA LEU A 177 11.09 4.05 12.68
C LEU A 177 12.44 4.58 13.18
N VAL A 178 12.68 5.88 13.05
CA VAL A 178 13.89 6.56 13.55
C VAL A 178 13.91 6.56 15.07
N ARG A 179 12.77 6.84 15.73
CA ARG A 179 12.65 6.82 17.20
C ARG A 179 12.96 5.45 17.77
N GLU A 180 12.47 4.39 17.13
CA GLU A 180 12.73 3.00 17.51
C GLU A 180 14.17 2.53 17.19
N ARG A 181 14.95 3.34 16.45
CA ARG A 181 16.35 3.06 16.06
C ARG A 181 16.54 1.65 15.49
N LEU A 182 15.63 1.19 14.65
CA LEU A 182 15.69 -0.18 14.10
C LEU A 182 16.99 -0.43 13.33
N SER A 183 17.51 -1.64 13.44
CA SER A 183 18.68 -2.07 12.64
C SER A 183 18.36 -2.14 11.15
N PRO A 184 19.34 -1.98 10.25
CA PRO A 184 19.13 -2.18 8.82
C PRO A 184 18.51 -3.54 8.49
N ALA A 185 18.93 -4.61 9.16
CA ALA A 185 18.35 -5.94 8.98
C ALA A 185 16.86 -6.00 9.36
N THR A 186 16.46 -5.27 10.40
CA THR A 186 15.06 -5.15 10.83
C THR A 186 14.24 -4.31 9.86
N LEU A 187 14.81 -3.23 9.32
CA LEU A 187 14.19 -2.45 8.25
C LEU A 187 13.99 -3.27 6.98
N GLU A 188 14.97 -4.07 6.57
CA GLU A 188 14.84 -5.00 5.44
C GLU A 188 13.72 -6.04 5.66
N MET A 189 13.51 -6.46 6.91
CA MET A 189 12.38 -7.35 7.22
C MET A 189 11.04 -6.68 6.96
N LEU A 190 10.89 -5.35 7.14
CA LEU A 190 9.64 -4.62 6.85
C LEU A 190 9.29 -4.63 5.35
N LEU A 191 10.27 -4.90 4.49
CA LEU A 191 10.10 -5.00 3.05
C LEU A 191 9.67 -6.39 2.57
N ARG A 192 9.55 -7.38 3.47
CA ARG A 192 9.21 -8.75 3.10
C ARG A 192 7.74 -8.88 2.68
N PRO A 193 7.44 -9.43 1.48
CA PRO A 193 6.08 -9.56 0.98
C PRO A 193 5.13 -10.37 1.89
N ALA A 194 5.67 -11.37 2.61
CA ALA A 194 4.89 -12.28 3.46
C ALA A 194 4.18 -11.61 4.66
N LEU A 195 4.50 -10.34 4.96
CA LEU A 195 3.91 -9.61 6.08
C LEU A 195 2.61 -8.89 5.71
N CYS A 196 2.38 -8.69 4.42
CA CYS A 196 1.16 -8.05 3.94
C CYS A 196 0.04 -9.10 3.92
N SER A 197 -1.04 -8.82 4.63
CA SER A 197 -2.29 -9.56 4.56
C SER A 197 -3.44 -8.58 4.46
N SER A 198 -4.37 -8.81 3.53
CA SER A 198 -5.58 -7.98 3.39
C SER A 198 -6.44 -7.98 4.64
N ARG A 199 -6.32 -8.97 5.53
CA ARG A 199 -6.99 -8.96 6.84
C ARG A 199 -6.36 -7.99 7.82
N ALA A 200 -5.05 -7.75 7.74
CA ALA A 200 -4.28 -7.07 8.79
C ALA A 200 -3.79 -5.68 8.40
N ILE A 201 -3.57 -5.40 7.11
CA ILE A 201 -2.82 -4.22 6.68
C ILE A 201 -3.52 -3.53 5.52
N TYR A 202 -3.66 -2.20 5.61
CA TYR A 202 -4.12 -1.42 4.46
C TYR A 202 -2.99 -1.27 3.43
N PRO A 203 -3.19 -1.68 2.17
CA PRO A 203 -2.09 -1.77 1.21
C PRO A 203 -1.48 -0.41 0.84
N ALA A 204 -2.24 0.69 0.89
CA ALA A 204 -1.69 2.02 0.66
C ALA A 204 -0.70 2.43 1.76
N ASP A 205 -1.00 2.11 3.03
CA ASP A 205 -0.10 2.37 4.15
C ASP A 205 1.19 1.55 4.02
N ALA A 206 1.08 0.30 3.55
CA ALA A 206 2.25 -0.55 3.25
C ALA A 206 3.08 0.00 2.06
N GLU A 207 2.43 0.54 1.03
CA GLU A 207 3.06 1.21 -0.10
C GLU A 207 3.88 2.43 0.33
N ILE A 208 3.35 3.24 1.26
CA ILE A 208 4.03 4.39 1.89
C ILE A 208 5.19 3.92 2.76
N LEU A 209 4.95 2.94 3.65
CA LEU A 209 5.99 2.38 4.53
C LEU A 209 7.19 1.87 3.75
N ARG A 210 6.94 1.15 2.65
CA ARG A 210 8.00 0.66 1.76
C ARG A 210 8.90 1.80 1.27
N ASP A 211 8.31 2.91 0.83
CA ASP A 211 9.07 4.05 0.31
C ASP A 211 9.91 4.73 1.42
N VAL A 212 9.34 4.84 2.62
CA VAL A 212 10.04 5.35 3.82
C VAL A 212 11.22 4.46 4.18
N VAL A 213 11.00 3.15 4.28
CA VAL A 213 12.01 2.17 4.65
C VAL A 213 13.15 2.12 3.63
N LEU A 214 12.83 2.15 2.33
CA LEU A 214 13.82 2.20 1.26
C LEU A 214 14.73 3.43 1.37
N ALA A 215 14.17 4.60 1.68
CA ALA A 215 14.97 5.80 1.88
C ALA A 215 15.84 5.76 3.13
N LEU A 216 15.34 5.19 4.23
CA LEU A 216 16.13 4.95 5.45
C LEU A 216 17.29 3.99 5.20
N LEU A 217 17.12 3.03 4.29
CA LEU A 217 18.17 2.11 3.85
C LEU A 217 19.09 2.69 2.77
N GLY A 218 18.77 3.87 2.21
CA GLY A 218 19.52 4.48 1.12
C GLY A 218 19.37 3.75 -0.23
N ARG A 219 18.25 3.07 -0.45
CA ARG A 219 17.99 2.22 -1.64
C ARG A 219 16.83 2.78 -2.48
N THR A 220 16.93 2.67 -3.80
CA THR A 220 15.87 3.06 -4.74
C THR A 220 15.08 1.86 -5.28
N ALA A 221 15.75 0.72 -5.46
CA ALA A 221 15.14 -0.52 -5.90
C ALA A 221 14.24 -1.12 -4.81
N ALA A 222 12.98 -1.36 -5.16
CA ALA A 222 11.98 -1.98 -4.28
C ALA A 222 11.84 -3.48 -4.59
N PRO A 223 11.59 -4.34 -3.58
CA PRO A 223 11.14 -5.70 -3.86
C PRO A 223 9.73 -5.71 -4.45
N ASP A 224 9.39 -6.82 -5.10
CA ASP A 224 8.06 -7.05 -5.66
C ASP A 224 6.97 -6.99 -4.58
N THR A 225 5.84 -6.38 -4.92
CA THR A 225 4.67 -6.29 -4.04
C THR A 225 3.99 -7.65 -3.92
N ALA A 226 3.68 -8.09 -2.69
CA ALA A 226 2.87 -9.28 -2.45
C ALA A 226 1.43 -9.07 -2.95
N VAL A 227 0.96 -10.00 -3.78
CA VAL A 227 -0.46 -10.10 -4.16
C VAL A 227 -1.19 -11.04 -3.19
N LEU A 228 -0.57 -12.14 -2.80
CA LEU A 228 -1.17 -13.14 -1.90
C LEU A 228 -0.66 -12.94 -0.45
N PRO A 229 -1.40 -13.41 0.57
CA PRO A 229 -2.62 -14.23 0.52
C PRO A 229 -3.88 -13.47 0.06
N ALA A 230 -4.92 -14.22 -0.29
CA ALA A 230 -6.27 -13.71 -0.55
C ALA A 230 -7.18 -13.97 0.67
N LEU A 231 -8.25 -13.19 0.78
CA LEU A 231 -9.28 -13.29 1.81
C LEU A 231 -10.65 -13.39 1.13
N LEU A 232 -11.52 -14.28 1.62
CA LEU A 232 -12.93 -14.29 1.22
C LEU A 232 -13.66 -13.11 1.89
N LEU A 233 -14.05 -12.11 1.10
CA LEU A 233 -14.75 -10.94 1.62
C LEU A 233 -16.23 -11.22 1.82
N GLY A 234 -16.85 -11.93 0.87
CA GLY A 234 -18.27 -12.24 0.92
C GLY A 234 -18.66 -13.29 -0.10
N ALA A 235 -19.73 -14.01 0.21
CA ALA A 235 -20.38 -14.98 -0.67
C ALA A 235 -21.87 -14.67 -0.73
N ALA A 236 -22.47 -14.87 -1.90
CA ALA A 236 -23.91 -14.77 -2.06
C ALA A 236 -24.59 -15.89 -1.26
N PRO A 237 -25.74 -15.66 -0.60
CA PRO A 237 -26.40 -16.68 0.24
C PRO A 237 -26.79 -18.00 -0.41
N TYR A 238 -26.85 -18.08 -1.75
CA TYR A 238 -27.07 -19.33 -2.50
C TYR A 238 -25.82 -19.79 -3.26
N SER A 239 -24.67 -19.19 -2.97
CA SER A 239 -23.41 -19.65 -3.53
C SER A 239 -23.11 -21.03 -2.94
N HIS A 240 -23.04 -22.05 -3.79
CA HIS A 240 -22.67 -23.41 -3.40
C HIS A 240 -21.16 -23.49 -3.15
N LEU A 241 -20.65 -22.71 -2.21
CA LEU A 241 -19.25 -22.80 -1.82
C LEU A 241 -19.08 -23.94 -0.80
N PRO A 242 -17.98 -24.70 -0.87
CA PRO A 242 -17.66 -25.70 0.13
C PRO A 242 -17.55 -25.09 1.52
N THR A 243 -17.86 -25.85 2.57
CA THR A 243 -17.81 -25.36 3.95
C THR A 243 -16.40 -24.91 4.35
N ASN A 244 -15.36 -25.55 3.79
CA ASN A 244 -13.94 -25.22 3.99
C ASN A 244 -13.40 -24.23 2.93
N PHE A 245 -14.25 -23.53 2.17
CA PHE A 245 -13.78 -22.67 1.09
C PHE A 245 -12.82 -21.56 1.54
N HIS A 246 -12.96 -21.06 2.77
CA HIS A 246 -12.01 -20.12 3.35
C HIS A 246 -10.58 -20.69 3.42
N GLU A 247 -10.43 -21.98 3.73
CA GLU A 247 -9.13 -22.67 3.71
C GLU A 247 -8.62 -22.81 2.28
N ALA A 248 -9.48 -23.19 1.34
CA ALA A 248 -9.12 -23.27 -0.08
C ALA A 248 -8.59 -21.93 -0.63
N VAL A 249 -9.18 -20.80 -0.21
CA VAL A 249 -8.73 -19.44 -0.58
C VAL A 249 -7.29 -19.16 -0.09
N SER A 250 -6.87 -19.75 1.03
CA SER A 250 -5.48 -19.62 1.51
C SER A 250 -4.45 -20.28 0.57
N HIS A 251 -4.90 -21.23 -0.24
CA HIS A 251 -4.12 -21.92 -1.27
C HIS A 251 -4.30 -21.33 -2.67
N ALA A 252 -4.92 -20.14 -2.77
CA ALA A 252 -5.11 -19.48 -4.06
C ALA A 252 -3.77 -19.12 -4.72
N ARG A 253 -3.75 -19.12 -6.05
CA ARG A 253 -2.58 -18.77 -6.86
C ARG A 253 -2.93 -17.84 -8.01
N ILE A 254 -1.99 -16.98 -8.39
CA ILE A 254 -2.13 -16.11 -9.56
C ILE A 254 -1.68 -16.87 -10.81
N VAL A 255 -2.53 -16.89 -11.83
CA VAL A 255 -2.25 -17.44 -13.16
C VAL A 255 -2.15 -16.27 -14.13
N ARG A 256 -0.96 -16.06 -14.70
CA ARG A 256 -0.74 -15.00 -15.71
C ARG A 256 -1.23 -15.47 -17.07
N ARG A 257 -2.10 -14.70 -17.73
CA ARG A 257 -2.58 -14.97 -19.10
C ARG A 257 -2.41 -13.75 -20.00
N PRO A 258 -2.44 -13.92 -21.34
CA PRO A 258 -2.35 -12.81 -22.29
C PRO A 258 -3.44 -11.74 -22.11
N GLY A 259 -4.60 -12.11 -21.56
CA GLY A 259 -5.72 -11.18 -21.25
C GLY A 259 -5.72 -10.59 -19.85
N GLY A 260 -4.68 -10.85 -19.04
CA GLY A 260 -4.58 -10.38 -17.66
C GLY A 260 -4.29 -11.51 -16.67
N ASN A 261 -4.16 -11.13 -15.40
CA ASN A 261 -3.98 -12.08 -14.31
C ASN A 261 -5.33 -12.64 -13.86
N GLU A 262 -5.39 -13.94 -13.64
CA GLU A 262 -6.51 -14.63 -13.02
C GLU A 262 -6.09 -15.11 -11.63
N LEU A 263 -7.02 -15.15 -10.68
CA LEU A 263 -6.82 -15.77 -9.38
C LEU A 263 -7.54 -17.13 -9.38
N TYR A 264 -6.80 -18.20 -9.14
CA TYR A 264 -7.34 -19.55 -9.11
C TYR A 264 -7.36 -20.08 -7.68
N VAL A 265 -8.54 -20.52 -7.24
CA VAL A 265 -8.75 -21.18 -5.94
C VAL A 265 -8.94 -22.67 -6.19
N PRO A 266 -8.03 -23.55 -5.72
CA PRO A 266 -8.17 -24.98 -5.90
C PRO A 266 -9.35 -25.52 -5.08
N LEU A 267 -10.07 -26.50 -5.62
CA LEU A 267 -11.13 -27.23 -4.94
C LEU A 267 -10.86 -28.73 -4.98
N ALA A 268 -11.39 -29.48 -4.01
CA ALA A 268 -11.38 -30.94 -4.09
C ALA A 268 -12.37 -31.44 -5.16
N LEU A 269 -12.11 -32.63 -5.72
CA LEU A 269 -13.01 -33.24 -6.70
C LEU A 269 -14.43 -33.43 -6.13
N SER A 270 -14.53 -33.88 -4.87
CA SER A 270 -15.80 -34.06 -4.17
C SER A 270 -16.64 -32.78 -4.14
N ASP A 271 -15.98 -31.67 -3.84
CA ASP A 271 -16.59 -30.36 -3.73
C ASP A 271 -17.13 -29.90 -5.09
N VAL A 272 -16.33 -30.06 -6.15
CA VAL A 272 -16.76 -29.72 -7.51
C VAL A 272 -17.94 -30.59 -7.95
N GLN A 273 -17.92 -31.90 -7.65
CA GLN A 273 -19.03 -32.79 -7.96
C GLN A 273 -20.31 -32.40 -7.23
N GLU A 274 -20.21 -31.96 -5.97
CA GLU A 274 -21.34 -31.47 -5.20
C GLU A 274 -21.92 -30.19 -5.82
N ILE A 275 -21.06 -29.25 -6.21
CA ILE A 275 -21.49 -28.02 -6.91
C ILE A 275 -22.21 -28.34 -8.22
N LEU A 276 -21.68 -29.29 -9.00
CA LEU A 276 -22.22 -29.68 -10.30
C LEU A 276 -23.53 -30.48 -10.22
N ARG A 277 -23.85 -31.09 -9.07
CA ARG A 277 -25.14 -31.80 -8.87
C ARG A 277 -26.34 -30.85 -8.82
N THR A 278 -26.10 -29.57 -8.60
CA THR A 278 -27.17 -28.57 -8.56
C THR A 278 -27.40 -28.01 -9.97
N ASP A 279 -28.65 -28.03 -10.44
CA ASP A 279 -29.05 -27.57 -11.78
C ASP A 279 -28.71 -26.08 -12.08
N GLN A 280 -28.29 -25.32 -11.06
CA GLN A 280 -27.79 -23.95 -11.20
C GLN A 280 -26.40 -23.83 -10.55
N VAL A 281 -25.35 -24.13 -11.32
CA VAL A 281 -23.96 -23.88 -10.90
C VAL A 281 -23.75 -22.37 -10.83
N GLN A 282 -23.89 -21.82 -9.63
CA GLN A 282 -23.74 -20.40 -9.35
C GLN A 282 -22.75 -20.22 -8.20
N ILE A 283 -21.57 -19.70 -8.54
CA ILE A 283 -20.53 -19.33 -7.57
C ILE A 283 -20.50 -17.81 -7.55
N GLY A 284 -21.00 -17.22 -6.47
CA GLY A 284 -21.08 -15.78 -6.27
C GLY A 284 -20.24 -15.41 -5.09
N SER A 285 -19.00 -14.99 -5.32
CA SER A 285 -18.08 -14.63 -4.24
C SER A 285 -17.09 -13.56 -4.65
N ILE A 286 -16.68 -12.80 -3.65
CA ILE A 286 -15.67 -11.75 -3.79
C ILE A 286 -14.47 -12.12 -2.91
N LEU A 287 -13.28 -12.08 -3.51
CA LEU A 287 -12.00 -12.21 -2.81
C LEU A 287 -11.25 -10.88 -2.79
N VAL A 288 -10.42 -10.68 -1.78
CA VAL A 288 -9.52 -9.52 -1.67
C VAL A 288 -8.09 -9.98 -1.44
N THR A 289 -7.19 -9.58 -2.32
CA THR A 289 -5.76 -9.86 -2.24
C THR A 289 -5.03 -8.87 -1.34
N SER A 290 -3.81 -9.22 -0.91
CA SER A 290 -3.00 -8.45 0.03
C SER A 290 -2.55 -7.09 -0.49
N ASP A 291 -2.67 -6.87 -1.80
CA ASP A 291 -2.45 -5.59 -2.47
C ASP A 291 -3.75 -4.76 -2.65
N GLY A 292 -4.86 -5.23 -2.08
CA GLY A 292 -6.14 -4.52 -2.04
C GLY A 292 -7.00 -4.66 -3.29
N ARG A 293 -6.55 -5.41 -4.30
CA ARG A 293 -7.42 -5.78 -5.43
C ARG A 293 -8.55 -6.67 -4.96
N TRP A 294 -9.74 -6.43 -5.48
CA TRP A 294 -10.87 -7.33 -5.31
C TRP A 294 -11.14 -8.08 -6.60
N TRP A 295 -11.56 -9.33 -6.42
CA TRP A 295 -11.69 -10.33 -7.47
C TRP A 295 -13.07 -10.96 -7.38
N GLU A 296 -13.72 -11.12 -8.52
CA GLU A 296 -15.06 -11.70 -8.62
C GLU A 296 -14.99 -13.06 -9.30
N SER A 297 -15.75 -14.02 -8.76
CA SER A 297 -15.83 -15.37 -9.32
C SER A 297 -16.44 -15.34 -10.72
N GLU A 298 -15.72 -15.89 -11.68
CA GLU A 298 -16.11 -15.90 -13.10
C GLU A 298 -16.62 -17.28 -13.53
N LYS A 299 -15.90 -18.35 -13.16
CA LYS A 299 -16.23 -19.72 -13.58
C LYS A 299 -15.69 -20.79 -12.66
N LEU A 300 -16.37 -21.93 -12.68
CA LEU A 300 -15.89 -23.19 -12.12
C LEU A 300 -15.11 -23.97 -13.18
N LEU A 301 -13.89 -24.41 -12.84
CA LEU A 301 -13.11 -25.35 -13.63
C LEU A 301 -13.35 -26.77 -13.12
N TYR A 302 -13.51 -27.69 -14.08
CA TYR A 302 -13.64 -29.13 -13.88
C TYR A 302 -12.89 -29.87 -15.00
N GLY A 303 -12.46 -31.11 -14.73
CA GLY A 303 -11.65 -31.91 -15.65
C GLY A 303 -10.24 -32.11 -15.10
N GLU A 304 -9.22 -31.63 -15.80
CA GLU A 304 -7.82 -31.77 -15.35
C GLU A 304 -7.47 -30.90 -14.13
N ASN A 305 -8.22 -29.81 -13.93
CA ASN A 305 -8.07 -28.92 -12.78
C ASN A 305 -9.45 -28.61 -12.19
N TYR A 306 -9.55 -28.69 -10.85
CA TYR A 306 -10.78 -28.45 -10.10
C TYR A 306 -10.63 -27.17 -9.30
N GLY A 307 -11.47 -26.17 -9.53
CA GLY A 307 -11.34 -24.91 -8.80
C GLY A 307 -12.15 -23.76 -9.34
N VAL A 308 -12.16 -22.64 -8.62
CA VAL A 308 -12.86 -21.43 -9.03
C VAL A 308 -11.86 -20.44 -9.58
N VAL A 309 -12.18 -19.87 -10.74
CA VAL A 309 -11.40 -18.80 -11.37
C VAL A 309 -12.07 -17.47 -11.07
N TYR A 310 -11.25 -16.53 -10.62
CA TYR A 310 -11.63 -15.16 -10.33
C TYR A 310 -10.91 -14.19 -11.25
N LEU A 311 -11.63 -13.14 -11.66
CA LEU A 311 -11.08 -12.04 -12.45
C LEU A 311 -10.96 -10.78 -11.59
N PRO A 312 -9.92 -9.96 -11.78
CA PRO A 312 -9.76 -8.71 -11.06
C PRO A 312 -10.79 -7.70 -11.59
N LYS A 313 -11.48 -7.01 -10.67
CA LYS A 313 -12.52 -6.03 -11.05
C LYS A 313 -12.25 -4.63 -10.51
N GLY A 314 -11.41 -4.50 -9.49
CA GLY A 314 -11.02 -3.19 -8.98
C GLY A 314 -10.14 -3.27 -7.74
N ARG A 315 -10.11 -2.17 -6.99
CA ARG A 315 -9.28 -1.98 -5.80
C ARG A 315 -10.12 -1.38 -4.68
N LEU A 316 -9.91 -1.87 -3.47
CA LEU A 316 -10.52 -1.31 -2.27
C LEU A 316 -9.70 -0.14 -1.75
N ARG A 317 -10.37 0.95 -1.41
CA ARG A 317 -9.76 2.20 -0.93
C ARG A 317 -10.52 2.68 0.30
N ILE A 318 -9.77 3.05 1.34
CA ILE A 318 -10.33 3.71 2.52
C ILE A 318 -10.46 5.20 2.20
N ASP A 319 -11.66 5.73 2.39
CA ASP A 319 -11.97 7.14 2.26
C ASP A 319 -11.95 7.82 3.64
N TYR A 320 -11.10 8.82 3.79
CA TYR A 320 -10.92 9.61 5.01
C TYR A 320 -11.50 11.04 4.87
N SER A 321 -12.28 11.33 3.83
CA SER A 321 -12.83 12.67 3.56
C SER A 321 -14.01 13.07 4.48
N ALA A 322 -14.56 12.13 5.24
CA ALA A 322 -15.67 12.36 6.16
C ALA A 322 -15.23 12.28 7.63
N ASP A 323 -16.14 12.62 8.56
CA ASP A 323 -15.91 12.56 10.01
C ASP A 323 -15.43 11.18 10.52
N HIS A 324 -15.63 10.13 9.74
CA HIS A 324 -15.18 8.77 10.00
C HIS A 324 -14.63 8.14 8.72
N ALA A 325 -13.66 7.23 8.88
CA ALA A 325 -13.14 6.42 7.78
C ALA A 325 -14.24 5.52 7.20
N ARG A 326 -14.36 5.53 5.87
CA ARG A 326 -15.35 4.73 5.12
C ARG A 326 -14.65 3.79 4.16
N LEU A 327 -15.28 2.66 3.91
CA LEU A 327 -14.81 1.69 2.94
C LEU A 327 -16.01 1.20 2.12
N ARG A 328 -15.94 1.35 0.81
CA ARG A 328 -16.94 0.82 -0.11
C ARG A 328 -16.47 -0.52 -0.65
N VAL A 329 -17.26 -1.57 -0.46
CA VAL A 329 -16.92 -2.92 -0.93
C VAL A 329 -18.00 -3.47 -1.86
N PRO A 330 -17.64 -4.24 -2.89
CA PRO A 330 -18.62 -4.90 -3.74
C PRO A 330 -19.22 -6.10 -3.01
N TRP A 331 -20.50 -6.34 -3.26
CA TRP A 331 -21.21 -7.52 -2.80
C TRP A 331 -21.48 -8.43 -3.99
N PRO A 332 -21.21 -9.75 -3.90
CA PRO A 332 -21.48 -10.67 -4.99
C PRO A 332 -22.99 -10.68 -5.28
N GLU A 333 -23.39 -10.08 -6.40
CA GLU A 333 -24.79 -9.91 -6.75
C GLU A 333 -25.30 -11.10 -7.58
N MET A 334 -26.40 -11.70 -7.13
CA MET A 334 -27.16 -12.72 -7.90
C MET A 334 -28.63 -12.28 -8.10
N ARG A 335 -28.89 -10.97 -8.08
CA ARG A 335 -30.24 -10.43 -7.96
C ARG A 335 -31.14 -10.51 -9.18
N ARG A 336 -30.64 -10.88 -10.37
CA ARG A 336 -31.52 -11.05 -11.55
C ARG A 336 -32.69 -12.02 -11.31
N ARG A 337 -32.68 -12.79 -10.21
CA ARG A 337 -33.77 -13.70 -9.79
C ARG A 337 -34.14 -13.65 -8.29
N TRP A 338 -33.66 -12.67 -7.52
CA TRP A 338 -33.82 -12.65 -6.06
C TRP A 338 -35.06 -11.86 -5.61
N ASN A 339 -35.98 -12.49 -4.85
CA ASN A 339 -37.16 -11.85 -4.26
C ASN A 339 -37.24 -11.87 -2.71
N GLY A 340 -36.23 -12.38 -1.99
CA GLY A 340 -36.23 -12.48 -0.52
C GLY A 340 -35.49 -11.35 0.23
N PRO A 341 -35.51 -11.34 1.59
CA PRO A 341 -34.65 -10.45 2.38
C PRO A 341 -33.17 -10.84 2.24
N VAL A 342 -32.27 -9.85 2.08
CA VAL A 342 -30.81 -10.08 2.08
C VAL A 342 -30.29 -9.91 3.51
N SER A 343 -29.72 -10.96 4.09
CA SER A 343 -28.94 -10.84 5.32
C SER A 343 -27.48 -10.57 4.98
N PHE A 344 -26.98 -9.39 5.35
CA PHE A 344 -25.56 -9.08 5.28
C PHE A 344 -24.87 -9.45 6.61
N PRO A 345 -23.58 -9.82 6.60
CA PRO A 345 -22.77 -9.81 7.80
C PRO A 345 -22.89 -8.44 8.49
N LYS A 346 -23.03 -8.43 9.81
CA LYS A 346 -23.11 -7.16 10.57
C LYS A 346 -21.78 -6.41 10.55
N THR A 347 -20.68 -7.15 10.55
CA THR A 347 -19.33 -6.60 10.54
C THR A 347 -18.42 -7.34 9.55
N PHE A 348 -17.36 -6.64 9.13
CA PHE A 348 -16.30 -7.13 8.27
C PHE A 348 -14.96 -6.88 8.93
N GLU A 349 -14.03 -7.83 8.78
CA GLU A 349 -12.66 -7.68 9.25
C GLU A 349 -11.73 -7.54 8.04
N LEU A 350 -11.22 -6.33 7.82
CA LEU A 350 -10.35 -6.02 6.69
C LEU A 350 -9.35 -4.93 7.07
N PHE A 351 -8.14 -5.03 6.56
CA PHE A 351 -7.08 -4.03 6.73
C PHE A 351 -6.79 -3.70 8.21
N GLY A 352 -6.80 -4.70 9.08
CA GLY A 352 -6.53 -4.55 10.52
C GLY A 352 -7.65 -3.87 11.29
N ARG A 353 -8.83 -3.71 10.68
CA ARG A 353 -9.95 -2.94 11.20
C ARG A 353 -11.24 -3.77 11.14
N GLU A 354 -12.08 -3.57 12.13
CA GLU A 354 -13.48 -4.01 12.09
C GLU A 354 -14.32 -2.88 11.50
N TRP A 355 -15.16 -3.24 10.54
CA TRP A 355 -16.04 -2.34 9.81
C TRP A 355 -17.49 -2.76 10.03
N ARG A 356 -18.40 -1.78 10.15
CA ARG A 356 -19.84 -2.02 10.26
C ARG A 356 -20.53 -1.67 8.95
N VAL A 357 -21.52 -2.48 8.56
CA VAL A 357 -22.38 -2.14 7.44
C VAL A 357 -23.27 -0.98 7.84
N LYS A 358 -23.09 0.17 7.17
CA LYS A 358 -23.92 1.35 7.38
C LYS A 358 -25.14 1.33 6.47
N ARG A 359 -24.92 1.06 5.19
CA ARG A 359 -25.96 0.96 4.17
C ARG A 359 -25.46 0.14 2.98
N TRP A 360 -26.37 -0.17 2.09
CA TRP A 360 -26.05 -0.78 0.81
C TRP A 360 -26.71 0.02 -0.30
N GLU A 361 -26.08 0.03 -1.47
CA GLU A 361 -26.55 0.69 -2.68
C GLU A 361 -26.51 -0.31 -3.82
N THR A 362 -27.52 -0.30 -4.69
CA THR A 362 -27.47 -1.08 -5.94
C THR A 362 -27.25 -0.12 -7.10
N GLU A 363 -26.10 -0.24 -7.73
CA GLU A 363 -25.81 0.39 -9.02
C GLU A 363 -26.14 -0.63 -10.13
N THR A 364 -26.30 -0.17 -11.37
CA THR A 364 -26.84 -0.90 -12.54
C THR A 364 -26.29 -2.32 -12.75
N GLN A 365 -25.09 -2.65 -12.26
CA GLN A 365 -24.46 -3.95 -12.41
C GLN A 365 -23.91 -4.56 -11.11
N LEU A 366 -23.84 -3.78 -10.02
CA LEU A 366 -23.19 -4.19 -8.78
C LEU A 366 -23.91 -3.62 -7.56
N THR A 367 -23.97 -4.44 -6.52
CA THR A 367 -24.38 -4.00 -5.20
C THR A 367 -23.13 -3.62 -4.40
N TRP A 368 -23.15 -2.44 -3.82
CA TRP A 368 -22.09 -1.93 -2.97
C TRP A 368 -22.55 -1.90 -1.53
N LEU A 369 -21.65 -2.30 -0.62
CA LEU A 369 -21.82 -2.07 0.81
C LEU A 369 -20.95 -0.89 1.21
N ASP A 370 -21.60 0.10 1.84
CA ASP A 370 -20.90 1.18 2.49
C ASP A 370 -20.61 0.77 3.92
N LEU A 371 -19.32 0.61 4.22
CA LEU A 371 -18.84 0.25 5.52
C LEU A 371 -18.29 1.48 6.24
N GLU A 372 -18.59 1.57 7.54
CA GLU A 372 -18.02 2.58 8.43
C GLU A 372 -17.02 1.93 9.38
N PHE A 373 -15.92 2.62 9.66
CA PHE A 373 -14.95 2.19 10.64
C PHE A 373 -15.61 2.02 12.01
N PHE A 374 -15.36 0.87 12.65
CA PHE A 374 -15.85 0.61 13.99
C PHE A 374 -14.74 0.61 15.03
N ARG A 375 -13.70 -0.22 14.84
CA ARG A 375 -12.52 -0.26 15.72
C ARG A 375 -11.31 -0.88 15.03
N VAL A 376 -10.13 -0.66 15.59
CA VAL A 376 -8.92 -1.41 15.24
C VAL A 376 -9.03 -2.83 15.82
N LEU A 377 -8.63 -3.84 15.05
CA LEU A 377 -8.58 -5.22 15.52
C LEU A 377 -7.40 -5.40 16.48
N PRO A 378 -7.58 -6.13 17.59
CA PRO A 378 -6.48 -6.38 18.52
C PRO A 378 -5.38 -7.17 17.82
N SER A 379 -4.14 -6.67 17.90
CA SER A 379 -2.97 -7.40 17.45
C SER A 379 -2.81 -8.67 18.30
N ALA A 380 -2.68 -9.84 17.68
CA ALA A 380 -2.70 -11.14 18.36
C ALA A 380 -1.50 -11.43 19.30
N ALA A 381 -0.60 -10.48 19.53
CA ALA A 381 0.53 -10.64 20.44
C ALA A 381 0.32 -9.84 21.73
N GLY A 382 0.73 -10.44 22.86
CA GLY A 382 0.76 -9.80 24.16
C GLY A 382 1.56 -8.50 24.19
N PRO A 383 1.58 -7.79 25.32
CA PRO A 383 2.22 -6.47 25.41
C PRO A 383 3.69 -6.58 24.98
N VAL A 384 4.02 -6.06 23.80
CA VAL A 384 5.41 -5.68 23.50
C VAL A 384 5.72 -4.63 24.54
N ALA A 385 6.56 -4.99 25.50
CA ALA A 385 6.97 -4.11 26.58
C ALA A 385 7.35 -2.79 25.94
N ARG A 386 6.63 -1.72 26.32
CA ARG A 386 7.06 -0.37 26.01
C ARG A 386 8.47 -0.28 26.62
N TYR A 387 9.50 -0.26 25.78
CA TYR A 387 10.79 0.24 26.23
C TYR A 387 10.55 1.73 26.46
N ALA A 388 10.27 2.07 27.71
CA ALA A 388 10.25 3.43 28.17
C ALA A 388 11.65 4.02 27.94
N ALA A 389 11.71 5.05 27.12
CA ALA A 389 12.75 6.06 27.13
C ALA A 389 12.12 7.39 26.74
#